data_AF-K1SX91-F1
#
_entry.id   AF-K1SX91-F1
#
_cell.length_a   1.000
_cell.length_b   1.000
_cell.length_c   1.000
_cell.angle_alpha   90.00
_cell.angle_beta   90.00
_cell.angle_gamma   90.00
#
_symmetry.space_group_name_H-M   'P 1'
#
loop_
_entity.id
_entity.type
_entity.pdbx_description
1 polymer ?
#
loop_
_entity_poly.entity_id
_entity_poly.type
_entity_poly.pdbx_seq_one_letter_code
_entity_poly.pdbx_strand_id
1 'polypeptide(L)'
;VAEVTDDNGHVRRLAKENIRFTLEGEGEIIGDASINANPRAVEWGSAPILVRSTMKPGKIKIHAEVQFPGTHAPTPADLEIESVAYQGTMMMGTKTAKSATSSSVQNASSATSSSSHEFTPEQKAKMLKEVEDQQADFGINN
;
A
#
# COMPACT_ATOMS: atom_id res chain seq x y z
N VAL A 1 -1.49 -7.10 -12.65
CA VAL A 1 -1.55 -7.67 -11.27
C VAL A 1 -0.13 -7.65 -10.74
N ALA A 2 0.09 -7.30 -9.47
CA ALA A 2 1.39 -7.44 -8.83
C ALA A 2 1.45 -8.75 -8.05
N GLU A 3 2.57 -9.45 -8.11
CA GLU A 3 2.80 -10.69 -7.38
C GLU A 3 4.03 -10.54 -6.49
N VAL A 4 3.94 -11.03 -5.26
CA VAL A 4 5.07 -11.07 -4.34
C VAL A 4 5.81 -12.39 -4.56
N THR A 5 7.06 -12.29 -4.97
CA THR A 5 7.90 -13.44 -5.31
C THR A 5 9.08 -13.59 -4.35
N ASP A 6 9.67 -14.79 -4.31
CA ASP A 6 11.01 -15.01 -3.74
C ASP A 6 12.12 -14.70 -4.76
N ASP A 7 13.38 -14.85 -4.35
CA ASP A 7 14.55 -14.59 -5.21
C ASP A 7 14.61 -15.50 -6.45
N ASN A 8 13.87 -16.62 -6.45
CA ASN A 8 13.74 -17.54 -7.57
C ASN A 8 12.54 -17.22 -8.48
N GLY A 9 11.76 -16.19 -8.16
CA GLY A 9 10.57 -15.79 -8.89
C GLY A 9 9.31 -16.59 -8.56
N HIS A 10 9.32 -17.43 -7.52
CA HIS A 10 8.13 -18.17 -7.09
C HIS A 10 7.21 -17.29 -6.25
N VAL A 11 5.91 -17.37 -6.53
CA VAL A 11 4.89 -16.61 -5.79
C VAL A 11 4.82 -17.08 -4.32
N ARG A 12 5.04 -16.13 -3.41
CA ARG A 12 4.93 -16.30 -1.96
C ARG A 12 3.47 -16.24 -1.54
N ARG A 13 2.79 -17.38 -1.54
CA ARG A 13 1.34 -17.48 -1.22
C ARG A 13 0.95 -16.98 0.18
N LEU A 14 1.90 -16.99 1.11
CA LEU A 14 1.70 -16.55 2.50
C LEU A 14 2.17 -15.10 2.75
N ALA A 15 2.52 -14.35 1.70
CA ALA A 15 2.75 -12.91 1.77
C ALA A 15 1.52 -12.20 2.35
N LYS A 16 1.75 -11.24 3.25
CA LYS A 16 0.72 -10.48 3.98
C LYS A 16 0.94 -8.97 3.89
N GLU A 17 1.85 -8.55 3.03
CA GLU A 17 2.17 -7.16 2.78
C GLU A 17 0.98 -6.43 2.14
N ASN A 18 0.85 -5.13 2.40
CA ASN A 18 -0.03 -4.26 1.62
C ASN A 18 0.80 -3.59 0.53
N ILE A 19 0.38 -3.71 -0.72
CA ILE A 19 1.03 -3.05 -1.86
C ILE A 19 0.35 -1.72 -2.13
N ARG A 20 1.10 -0.63 -2.04
CA ARG A 20 0.69 0.70 -2.49
C ARG A 20 1.05 0.85 -3.95
N PHE A 21 0.09 1.33 -4.74
CA PHE A 21 0.29 1.62 -6.15
C PHE A 21 0.26 3.12 -6.38
N THR A 22 1.20 3.61 -7.18
CA THR A 22 1.21 4.97 -7.69
C THR A 22 1.18 4.94 -9.21
N LEU A 23 0.50 5.91 -9.81
CA LEU A 23 0.38 6.06 -11.25
C LEU A 23 0.93 7.41 -11.68
N GLU A 24 1.65 7.41 -12.79
CA GLU A 24 2.01 8.62 -13.53
C GLU A 24 1.54 8.52 -14.99
N GLY A 25 1.09 9.64 -15.56
CA GLY A 25 0.67 9.72 -16.96
C GLY A 25 -0.84 9.65 -17.18
N GLU A 26 -1.26 9.07 -18.30
CA GLU A 26 -2.65 9.12 -18.81
C GLU A 26 -3.53 7.99 -18.25
N GLY A 27 -3.50 7.80 -16.93
CA GLY A 27 -4.29 6.79 -16.22
C GLY A 27 -4.63 7.16 -14.78
N GLU A 28 -5.69 6.54 -14.25
CA GLU A 28 -6.19 6.71 -12.89
C GLU A 28 -6.50 5.35 -12.24
N ILE A 29 -6.17 5.20 -10.95
CA ILE A 29 -6.52 4.00 -10.18
C ILE A 29 -8.02 4.04 -9.88
N ILE A 30 -8.71 2.94 -10.13
CA ILE A 30 -10.12 2.81 -9.76
C ILE A 30 -10.21 2.34 -8.31
N GLY A 31 -10.74 3.22 -7.46
CA GLY A 31 -10.95 2.94 -6.04
C GLY A 31 -9.77 3.37 -5.17
N ASP A 32 -10.01 3.36 -3.87
CA ASP A 32 -9.07 3.80 -2.85
C ASP A 32 -9.14 2.91 -1.59
N ALA A 33 -8.58 3.40 -0.48
CA ALA A 33 -8.57 2.71 0.80
C ALA A 33 -9.98 2.43 1.36
N SER A 34 -11.02 3.16 0.96
CA SER A 34 -12.40 2.93 1.45
C SER A 34 -12.96 1.57 1.02
N ILE A 35 -12.44 1.02 -0.08
CA ILE A 35 -12.79 -0.31 -0.59
C ILE A 35 -11.58 -1.25 -0.65
N ASN A 36 -10.50 -0.91 0.07
CA ASN A 36 -9.23 -1.65 0.09
C ASN A 36 -8.62 -1.88 -1.32
N ALA A 37 -8.83 -0.94 -2.25
CA ALA A 37 -8.28 -1.01 -3.59
C ALA A 37 -6.83 -0.47 -3.66
N ASN A 38 -6.50 0.56 -2.88
CA ASN A 38 -5.14 1.09 -2.79
C ASN A 38 -4.92 1.81 -1.44
N PRO A 39 -3.96 1.37 -0.60
CA PRO A 39 -3.12 0.18 -0.74
C PRO A 39 -3.93 -1.13 -0.79
N ARG A 40 -3.47 -2.10 -1.58
CA ARG A 40 -4.11 -3.40 -1.75
C ARG A 40 -3.40 -4.47 -0.92
N ALA A 41 -4.15 -5.18 -0.08
CA ALA A 41 -3.64 -6.34 0.64
C ALA A 41 -3.31 -7.49 -0.33
N VAL A 42 -2.17 -8.14 -0.11
CA VAL A 42 -1.78 -9.34 -0.86
C VAL A 42 -2.61 -10.52 -0.37
N GLU A 43 -3.27 -11.20 -1.29
CA GLU A 43 -4.03 -12.41 -1.04
C GLU A 43 -3.46 -13.53 -1.91
N TRP A 44 -3.04 -14.64 -1.29
CA TRP A 44 -2.41 -15.76 -2.00
C TRP A 44 -1.17 -15.36 -2.83
N GLY A 45 -0.47 -14.30 -2.42
CA GLY A 45 0.74 -13.80 -3.11
C GLY A 45 0.46 -12.78 -4.22
N SER A 46 -0.80 -12.42 -4.47
CA SER A 46 -1.17 -11.45 -5.52
C SER A 46 -1.90 -10.23 -4.96
N ALA A 47 -1.61 -9.05 -5.52
CA ALA A 47 -2.30 -7.79 -5.27
C ALA A 47 -2.82 -7.20 -6.61
N PRO A 48 -4.13 -7.33 -6.91
CA PRO A 48 -4.71 -6.79 -8.13
C PRO A 48 -5.03 -5.30 -7.99
N ILE A 49 -4.90 -4.56 -9.09
CA ILE A 49 -5.40 -3.19 -9.23
C ILE A 49 -6.19 -3.03 -10.52
N LEU A 50 -7.09 -2.05 -10.51
CA LEU A 50 -7.83 -1.61 -11.69
C LEU A 50 -7.34 -0.22 -12.08
N VAL A 51 -6.93 -0.08 -13.34
CA VAL A 51 -6.46 1.18 -13.91
C VAL A 51 -7.38 1.56 -15.06
N ARG A 52 -7.81 2.81 -15.07
CA ARG A 52 -8.63 3.41 -16.13
C ARG A 52 -7.77 4.38 -16.92
N SER A 53 -7.76 4.26 -18.25
CA SER A 53 -7.14 5.27 -19.10
C SER A 53 -7.99 6.55 -19.15
N THR A 54 -7.34 7.68 -19.46
CA THR A 54 -8.04 8.93 -19.74
C THR A 54 -8.59 8.97 -21.17
N MET A 55 -9.19 10.11 -21.55
CA MET A 55 -9.61 10.37 -22.93
C MET A 55 -8.44 10.81 -23.84
N LYS A 56 -7.23 10.93 -23.29
CA LYS A 56 -6.02 11.27 -24.04
C LYS A 56 -5.15 10.03 -24.18
N PRO A 57 -4.62 9.74 -25.37
CA PRO A 57 -3.62 8.71 -25.53
C PRO A 57 -2.34 9.11 -24.80
N GLY A 58 -1.64 8.13 -24.23
CA GLY A 58 -0.35 8.37 -23.60
C GLY A 58 0.14 7.21 -22.75
N LYS A 59 1.33 7.39 -22.20
CA LYS A 59 1.97 6.41 -21.33
C LYS A 59 1.33 6.43 -19.95
N ILE A 60 1.28 5.26 -19.33
CA ILE A 60 0.83 5.04 -17.96
C ILE A 60 1.92 4.24 -17.28
N LYS A 61 2.60 4.86 -16.32
CA LYS A 61 3.60 4.20 -15.48
C LYS A 61 2.94 3.81 -14.17
N ILE A 62 3.04 2.54 -13.84
CA ILE A 62 2.53 1.95 -12.60
C ILE A 62 3.74 1.58 -11.75
N HIS A 63 3.81 2.13 -10.55
CA HIS A 63 4.80 1.77 -9.55
C HIS A 63 4.10 1.06 -8.40
N ALA A 64 4.62 -0.12 -8.03
CA ALA A 64 4.10 -0.96 -6.97
C ALA A 64 5.17 -1.13 -5.88
N GLU A 65 4.84 -0.75 -4.65
CA GLU A 65 5.74 -0.82 -3.50
C GLU A 65 5.01 -1.29 -2.25
N VAL A 66 5.75 -1.80 -1.27
CA VAL A 66 5.16 -2.16 0.02
C VAL A 66 4.80 -0.89 0.78
N GLN A 67 3.60 -0.85 1.36
CA GLN A 67 3.08 0.31 2.09
C GLN A 67 4.03 0.75 3.22
N PHE A 68 4.55 -0.21 3.96
CA PHE A 68 5.50 -0.03 5.06
C PHE A 68 6.78 -0.83 4.75
N PRO A 69 7.83 -0.19 4.21
CA PRO A 69 9.06 -0.89 3.88
C PRO A 69 9.79 -1.34 5.15
N GLY A 70 10.43 -2.51 5.08
CA GLY A 70 11.25 -3.09 6.14
C GLY A 70 12.41 -3.87 5.52
N THR A 71 13.30 -4.42 6.35
CA THR A 71 14.52 -5.10 5.91
C THR A 71 14.27 -6.27 4.96
N HIS A 72 13.13 -6.95 5.11
CA HIS A 72 12.71 -8.08 4.28
C HIS A 72 11.54 -7.74 3.34
N ALA A 73 11.30 -6.44 3.07
CA ALA A 73 10.26 -6.04 2.14
C ALA A 73 10.64 -6.43 0.71
N PRO A 74 9.70 -6.97 -0.08
CA PRO A 74 9.88 -7.15 -1.51
C PRO A 74 10.37 -5.88 -2.20
N THR A 75 11.24 -6.06 -3.19
CA THR A 75 11.69 -4.96 -4.04
C THR A 75 10.49 -4.35 -4.80
N PRO A 76 10.40 -3.02 -4.90
CA PRO A 76 9.38 -2.38 -5.73
C PRO A 76 9.44 -2.83 -7.19
N ALA A 77 8.31 -2.74 -7.88
CA ALA A 77 8.20 -3.12 -9.28
C ALA A 77 7.53 -2.01 -10.10
N ASP A 78 8.04 -1.80 -11.32
CA ASP A 78 7.52 -0.81 -12.26
C ASP A 78 6.95 -1.50 -13.51
N LEU A 79 5.84 -0.97 -14.02
CA LEU A 79 5.22 -1.40 -15.27
C LEU A 79 4.80 -0.18 -16.08
N GLU A 80 5.27 -0.08 -17.33
CA GLU A 80 4.85 0.95 -18.28
C GLU A 80 3.94 0.34 -19.34
N ILE A 81 2.77 0.95 -19.54
CA ILE A 81 1.82 0.62 -20.60
C ILE A 81 1.42 1.88 -21.36
N GLU A 82 0.79 1.74 -22.53
CA GLU A 82 0.39 2.86 -23.37
C GLU A 82 -1.10 2.77 -23.74
N SER A 83 -1.82 3.87 -23.56
CA SER A 83 -3.18 4.05 -24.05
C SER A 83 -3.14 4.64 -25.47
N VAL A 84 -3.89 4.05 -26.39
CA VAL A 84 -3.89 4.44 -27.81
C VAL A 84 -5.13 5.27 -28.16
N ALA A 85 -4.97 6.18 -29.13
CA ALA A 85 -6.04 7.06 -29.56
C ALA A 85 -7.17 6.27 -30.25
N TYR A 86 -8.39 6.45 -29.77
CA TYR A 86 -9.56 5.90 -30.43
C TYR A 86 -9.83 6.61 -31.76
N GLN A 87 -10.01 5.84 -32.84
CA GLN A 87 -10.19 6.37 -34.20
C GLN A 87 -11.67 6.56 -34.59
N GLY A 88 -12.62 6.22 -33.72
CA GLY A 88 -14.05 6.34 -34.00
C GLY A 88 -14.70 7.56 -33.34
N THR A 89 -15.99 7.74 -33.60
CA THR A 89 -16.81 8.76 -32.92
C THR A 89 -17.15 8.31 -31.50
N MET A 90 -16.67 9.05 -30.49
CA MET A 90 -17.05 8.82 -29.09
C MET A 90 -18.52 9.21 -28.87
N MET A 91 -19.33 8.29 -28.37
CA MET A 91 -20.75 8.56 -28.05
C MET A 91 -20.92 9.33 -26.73
N MET A 92 -19.89 9.32 -25.88
CA MET A 92 -19.81 10.16 -24.68
C MET A 92 -19.41 11.57 -25.13
N GLY A 93 -20.30 12.55 -24.96
CA GLY A 93 -20.00 13.96 -25.27
C GLY A 93 -18.79 14.48 -24.46
N THR A 94 -18.35 15.72 -24.74
CA THR A 94 -17.18 16.40 -24.14
C THR A 94 -17.16 16.54 -22.61
N LYS A 95 -18.13 15.93 -21.91
CA LYS A 95 -18.05 15.70 -20.48
C LYS A 95 -16.87 14.77 -20.25
N THR A 96 -15.75 15.35 -19.82
CA THR A 96 -14.75 14.60 -19.06
C THR A 96 -15.53 13.74 -18.08
N ALA A 97 -15.31 12.41 -18.13
CA ALA A 97 -15.74 11.59 -17.02
C ALA A 97 -15.06 12.23 -15.81
N LYS A 98 -15.83 13.00 -15.03
CA LYS A 98 -15.32 13.54 -13.79
C LYS A 98 -14.85 12.30 -13.06
N SER A 99 -13.54 12.22 -12.82
CA SER A 99 -12.97 11.36 -11.80
C SER A 99 -13.98 11.41 -10.67
N ALA A 100 -14.62 10.28 -10.38
CA ALA A 100 -15.34 10.17 -9.13
C ALA A 100 -14.22 10.34 -8.14
N THR A 101 -14.04 11.56 -7.66
CA THR A 101 -12.86 12.01 -6.95
C THR A 101 -12.64 11.03 -5.81
N SER A 102 -11.78 10.03 -6.02
CA SER A 102 -11.14 9.33 -4.93
C SER A 102 -10.33 10.42 -4.32
N SER A 103 -10.85 10.94 -3.21
CA SER A 103 -10.29 12.02 -2.44
C SER A 103 -8.79 11.83 -2.43
N SER A 104 -8.08 12.76 -3.08
CA SER A 104 -6.65 12.93 -2.92
C SER A 104 -6.39 12.74 -1.44
N VAL A 105 -5.62 11.70 -1.11
CA VAL A 105 -5.10 11.50 0.22
C VAL A 105 -4.24 12.71 0.51
N GLN A 106 -4.88 13.75 1.03
CA GLN A 106 -4.25 14.65 1.96
C GLN A 106 -3.55 13.73 2.94
N ASN A 107 -2.23 13.85 2.98
CA ASN A 107 -1.42 13.23 3.99
C ASN A 107 -2.14 13.43 5.32
N ALA A 108 -2.71 12.35 5.86
CA ALA A 108 -3.44 12.37 7.11
C ALA A 108 -2.40 12.50 8.23
N SER A 109 -1.77 13.66 8.31
CA SER A 109 -1.20 14.21 9.53
C SER A 109 -2.39 14.58 10.41
N SER A 110 -3.09 13.59 10.94
CA SER A 110 -4.19 13.80 11.86
C SER A 110 -4.18 12.67 12.87
N ALA A 111 -3.40 12.93 13.92
CA ALA A 111 -3.75 12.65 15.29
C ALA A 111 -4.43 11.29 15.53
N THR A 112 -3.60 10.26 15.70
CA THR A 112 -3.83 9.39 16.85
C THR A 112 -3.72 10.25 18.09
N SER A 113 -4.85 10.75 18.57
CA SER A 113 -5.08 10.98 19.99
C SER A 113 -5.15 9.62 20.70
N SER A 114 -4.11 8.78 20.53
CA SER A 114 -3.73 7.88 21.59
C SER A 114 -3.27 8.81 22.71
N SER A 115 -3.91 8.73 23.87
CA SER A 115 -3.37 9.28 25.10
C SER A 115 -1.91 8.82 25.22
N SER A 116 -0.98 9.66 24.76
CA SER A 116 0.44 9.50 25.00
C SER A 116 0.60 9.78 26.48
N HIS A 117 0.37 8.75 27.28
CA HIS A 117 0.94 8.72 28.60
C HIS A 117 2.44 8.60 28.34
N GLU A 118 3.08 9.75 28.16
CA GLU A 118 4.53 9.85 28.17
C GLU A 118 4.96 9.40 29.56
N PHE A 119 5.29 8.12 29.67
CA PHE A 119 5.86 7.59 30.89
C PHE A 119 7.10 8.41 31.19
N THR A 120 7.16 8.95 32.41
CA THR A 120 8.37 9.63 32.88
C THR A 120 9.55 8.66 32.75
N PRO A 121 10.78 9.14 32.58
CA PRO A 121 11.96 8.27 32.49
C PRO A 121 12.04 7.24 33.64
N GLU A 122 11.52 7.58 34.82
CA GLU A 122 11.41 6.67 35.97
C GLU A 122 10.41 5.53 35.75
N GLN A 123 9.24 5.82 35.17
CA GLN A 123 8.23 4.79 34.87
C GLN A 123 8.73 3.82 33.80
N LYS A 124 9.46 4.32 32.80
CA LYS A 124 10.12 3.49 31.77
C LYS A 124 11.18 2.57 32.37
N ALA A 125 12.00 3.10 33.28
CA ALA A 125 13.02 2.30 33.98
C ALA A 125 12.39 1.21 34.85
N LYS A 126 11.27 1.52 35.53
CA LYS A 126 10.56 0.55 36.36
C LYS A 126 9.93 -0.57 35.53
N MET A 127 9.31 -0.23 34.40
CA MET A 127 8.77 -1.23 33.46
C MET A 127 9.86 -2.12 32.86
N LEU A 128 11.01 -1.55 32.47
CA LEU A 128 12.14 -2.34 31.96
C LEU A 128 12.62 -3.34 33.01
N LYS A 129 12.75 -2.89 34.27
CA LYS A 129 13.19 -3.75 35.38
C LYS A 129 12.19 -4.88 35.67
N GLU A 130 10.90 -4.60 35.62
CA GLU A 130 9.86 -5.62 35.80
C GLU A 130 9.90 -6.68 34.70
N VAL A 131 10.16 -6.28 33.44
CA VAL A 131 10.34 -7.24 32.33
C VAL A 131 11.60 -8.07 32.51
N GLU A 132 12.70 -7.47 32.96
CA GLU A 132 13.95 -8.20 33.26
C GLU A 132 13.74 -9.23 34.38
N ASP A 133 13.06 -8.87 35.46
CA ASP A 133 12.75 -9.79 36.57
C ASP A 133 11.84 -10.93 36.10
N GLN A 134 10.84 -10.65 35.25
CA GLN A 134 9.97 -11.69 34.67
C GLN A 134 10.71 -12.64 33.73
N GLN A 135 11.65 -12.14 32.93
CA GLN A 135 12.47 -13.00 32.08
C GLN A 135 13.47 -13.83 32.88
N ALA A 136 13.97 -13.30 34.00
CA ALA A 136 14.83 -14.05 34.91
C ALA A 136 14.05 -15.19 35.60
N ASP A 137 12.79 -14.98 36.00
CA ASP A 137 11.97 -16.02 36.65
C ASP A 137 11.38 -17.04 35.65
N PHE A 138 11.37 -16.72 34.35
CA PHE A 138 10.85 -17.60 33.31
C PHE A 138 11.78 -18.80 33.06
N GLY A 139 11.51 -19.91 33.75
CA GLY A 139 12.16 -21.21 33.53
C GLY A 139 13.04 -21.71 34.68
N ILE A 140 13.03 -21.08 35.85
CA ILE A 140 13.85 -21.52 37.00
C ILE A 140 13.07 -22.43 37.98
N ASN A 141 11.74 -22.46 37.93
CA ASN A 141 10.95 -23.40 38.73
C ASN A 141 10.52 -24.63 37.90
N ASN A 142 11.34 -25.69 37.95
CA ASN A 142 10.93 -27.08 37.74
C ASN A 142 11.32 -27.90 38.97
#